data_AF-A0A951K266-F1
#
_entry.id   AF-A0A951K266-F1
#
_cell.length_a   1.000
_cell.length_b   1.000
_cell.length_c   1.000
_cell.angle_alpha   90.00
_cell.angle_beta   90.00
_cell.angle_gamma   90.00
#
_symmetry.space_group_name_H-M   'P 1'
#
loop_
_entity.id
_entity.type
_entity.pdbx_description
1 polymer ?
#
loop_
_entity_poly.entity_id
_entity_poly.type
_entity_poly.pdbx_seq_one_letter_code
_entity_poly.pdbx_strand_id
1 'polypeptide(L)'
;RHARHNLNINGIWTADHDIAEREIAWTRAFHAAVRPWESGVYTNFLDQDEGLDRIAQAFGPPTLKRLATVKHNYDPDHNFGELPPA
;
A
#
# COMPACT_ATOMS: atom_id res chain seq x y z
N ARG A 1 0.27 -9.04 12.61
CA ARG A 1 -0.76 -8.94 13.69
C ARG A 1 -0.17 -8.63 15.09
N HIS A 2 1.14 -8.42 15.22
CA HIS A 2 1.77 -8.12 16.53
C HIS A 2 2.11 -6.62 16.71
N ALA A 3 1.87 -5.78 15.70
CA ALA A 3 2.00 -4.34 15.82
C ALA A 3 0.94 -3.79 16.77
N ARG A 4 1.36 -2.95 17.73
CA ARG A 4 0.48 -2.38 18.76
C ARG A 4 -0.18 -1.06 18.34
N HIS A 5 0.36 -0.44 17.29
CA HIS A 5 -0.07 0.87 16.82
C HIS A 5 -0.21 0.83 15.31
N ASN A 6 -1.15 1.61 14.80
CA ASN A 6 -1.27 1.94 13.39
C ASN A 6 -1.07 3.45 13.26
N LEU A 7 -0.29 3.85 12.27
CA LEU A 7 -0.10 5.24 11.89
C LEU A 7 -0.76 5.46 10.54
N ASN A 8 -1.60 6.48 10.44
CA ASN A 8 -2.16 6.94 9.17
C ASN A 8 -1.78 8.41 8.99
N ILE A 9 -1.18 8.75 7.85
CA ILE A 9 -0.68 10.09 7.53
C ILE A 9 -1.54 10.61 6.38
N ASN A 10 -2.45 11.53 6.66
CA ASN A 10 -3.38 12.07 5.66
C ASN A 10 -3.02 13.53 5.35
N GLY A 11 -2.56 13.79 4.12
CA GLY A 11 -2.55 15.12 3.54
C GLY A 11 -3.94 15.41 2.95
N ILE A 12 -4.68 16.36 3.53
CA ILE A 12 -6.05 16.69 3.11
C ILE A 12 -6.14 18.20 2.91
N TRP A 13 -6.67 18.60 1.76
CA TRP A 13 -6.94 19.99 1.41
C TRP A 13 -8.25 20.10 0.63
N THR A 14 -8.78 21.32 0.55
CA THR A 14 -9.92 21.64 -0.31
C THR A 14 -9.43 22.18 -1.66
N ALA A 15 -10.24 22.04 -2.71
CA ALA A 15 -9.84 22.34 -4.09
C ALA A 15 -9.48 23.82 -4.36
N ASP A 16 -9.90 24.72 -3.48
CA ASP A 16 -9.62 26.16 -3.52
C ASP A 16 -8.26 26.54 -2.91
N HIS A 17 -7.58 25.60 -2.24
CA HIS A 17 -6.26 25.85 -1.67
C HIS A 17 -5.12 25.40 -2.62
N ASP A 18 -4.23 26.34 -2.94
CA ASP A 18 -2.97 26.06 -3.66
C ASP A 18 -1.88 25.53 -2.71
N ILE A 19 -2.19 24.44 -2.00
CA ILE A 19 -1.27 23.79 -1.05
C ILE A 19 -1.05 22.31 -1.36
N ALA A 20 -1.73 21.76 -2.38
CA ALA A 20 -1.74 20.34 -2.71
C ALA A 20 -0.31 19.77 -2.77
N GLU A 21 0.55 20.38 -3.59
CA GLU A 21 1.95 19.95 -3.77
C GLU A 21 2.76 19.98 -2.47
N ARG A 22 2.53 21.00 -1.63
CA ARG A 22 3.22 21.13 -0.34
C ARG A 22 2.78 20.05 0.64
N GLU A 23 1.47 19.79 0.73
CA GLU A 23 0.93 18.76 1.62
C GLU A 23 1.37 17.35 1.16
N ILE A 24 1.36 17.08 -0.16
CA ILE A 24 1.90 15.84 -0.74
C ILE A 24 3.38 15.67 -0.38
N ALA A 25 4.21 16.70 -0.59
CA ALA A 25 5.63 16.66 -0.27
C ALA A 25 5.89 16.42 1.22
N TRP A 26 5.12 17.08 2.10
CA TRP A 26 5.22 16.90 3.54
C TRP A 26 4.84 15.47 3.96
N THR A 27 3.71 14.95 3.49
CA THR A 27 3.25 13.58 3.80
C THR A 27 4.29 12.54 3.37
N ARG A 28 4.84 12.68 2.17
CA ARG A 28 5.90 11.78 1.65
C ARG A 28 7.17 11.87 2.47
N ALA A 29 7.60 13.07 2.86
CA ALA A 29 8.79 13.26 3.69
C ALA A 29 8.60 12.71 5.11
N PHE A 30 7.44 12.92 5.72
CA PHE A 30 7.12 12.40 7.05
C PHE A 30 7.07 10.87 7.04
N HIS A 31 6.39 10.27 6.06
CA HIS A 31 6.40 8.82 5.85
C HIS A 31 7.84 8.31 5.71
N ALA A 32 8.65 8.93 4.85
CA ALA A 32 10.04 8.54 4.65
C ALA A 32 10.87 8.58 5.95
N ALA A 33 10.61 9.56 6.81
CA ALA A 33 11.25 9.67 8.11
C ALA A 33 10.83 8.55 9.04
N VAL A 34 9.55 8.14 9.06
CA VAL A 34 9.04 7.12 9.99
C VAL A 34 9.27 5.67 9.54
N ARG A 35 9.59 5.43 8.26
CA ARG A 35 9.89 4.10 7.69
C ARG A 35 10.77 3.19 8.54
N PRO A 36 11.86 3.64 9.19
CA PRO A 36 12.72 2.76 9.99
C PRO A 36 12.04 2.11 11.19
N TRP A 37 10.90 2.64 11.66
CA TRP A 37 10.16 2.12 12.80
C TRP A 37 8.91 1.33 12.40
N GLU A 38 8.65 1.16 11.10
CA GLU A 38 7.50 0.43 10.59
C GLU A 38 7.72 -1.09 10.71
N SER A 39 6.66 -1.80 11.11
CA SER A 39 6.67 -3.26 11.27
C SER A 39 5.57 -3.94 10.45
N GLY A 40 5.42 -3.51 9.19
CA GLY A 40 4.42 -3.98 8.24
C GLY A 40 3.69 -2.82 7.54
N VAL A 41 3.01 -3.12 6.44
CA VAL A 41 2.25 -2.13 5.65
C VAL A 41 0.76 -2.49 5.71
N TYR A 42 -0.09 -1.48 5.93
CA TYR A 42 -1.54 -1.67 5.88
C TYR A 42 -2.02 -1.50 4.44
N THR A 43 -2.56 -2.57 3.87
CA THR A 43 -2.88 -2.69 2.43
C THR A 43 -3.95 -1.72 1.92
N ASN A 44 -4.72 -1.07 2.80
CA ASN A 44 -5.67 -0.04 2.39
C ASN A 44 -5.03 1.34 2.14
N PHE A 45 -3.71 1.47 2.32
CA PHE A 45 -2.95 2.71 2.07
C PHE A 45 -1.83 2.46 1.07
N LEU A 46 -2.16 1.84 -0.06
CA LEU A 46 -1.27 1.82 -1.22
C LEU A 46 -1.56 3.10 -2.02
N ASP A 47 -0.60 4.02 -2.08
CA ASP A 47 -0.67 5.16 -3.00
C ASP A 47 -0.65 4.63 -4.45
N GLN A 48 -1.24 5.36 -5.40
CA GLN A 48 -1.32 4.95 -6.82
C GLN A 48 0.06 4.63 -7.41
N ASP A 49 1.12 5.21 -6.86
CA ASP A 49 2.51 5.07 -7.29
C ASP A 49 3.23 3.83 -6.72
N GLU A 50 2.58 3.03 -5.87
CA GLU A 50 3.29 2.11 -4.96
C GLU A 50 3.28 0.62 -5.33
N GLY A 51 2.48 0.22 -6.31
CA GLY A 51 2.65 -1.00 -7.13
C GLY A 51 2.90 -2.36 -6.43
N LEU A 52 3.30 -3.33 -7.27
CA LEU A 52 3.51 -4.74 -6.93
C LEU A 52 4.55 -4.97 -5.81
N ASP A 53 5.59 -4.14 -5.75
CA ASP A 53 6.67 -4.28 -4.77
C ASP A 53 6.17 -4.07 -3.33
N ARG A 54 5.18 -3.20 -3.16
CA ARG A 54 4.61 -2.91 -1.84
C ARG A 54 3.55 -3.93 -1.42
N ILE A 55 2.83 -4.50 -2.38
CA ILE A 55 2.00 -5.69 -2.16
C ILE A 55 2.89 -6.84 -1.65
N ALA A 56 4.08 -7.00 -2.23
CA ALA A 56 5.02 -8.03 -1.81
C ALA A 56 5.56 -7.81 -0.39
N GLN A 57 5.90 -6.57 -0.03
CA GLN A 57 6.32 -6.20 1.33
C GLN A 57 5.19 -6.33 2.36
N ALA A 58 3.95 -6.02 1.99
CA ALA A 58 2.80 -6.05 2.90
C ALA A 58 2.40 -7.47 3.31
N PHE A 59 2.28 -8.38 2.34
CA PHE A 59 1.78 -9.74 2.57
C PHE A 59 2.88 -10.75 2.90
N GLY A 60 4.08 -10.51 2.38
CA GLY A 60 5.20 -11.43 2.45
C GLY A 60 5.03 -12.68 1.58
N PRO A 61 6.13 -13.43 1.30
CA PRO A 61 6.12 -14.50 0.31
C PRO A 61 5.10 -15.64 0.54
N PRO A 62 4.89 -16.15 1.76
CA PRO A 62 3.94 -17.26 1.98
C PRO A 62 2.49 -16.87 1.70
N THR A 63 2.11 -15.64 2.05
CA THR A 63 0.75 -15.14 1.85
C THR A 63 0.49 -14.86 0.39
N LEU A 64 1.44 -14.25 -0.33
CA LEU A 64 1.34 -14.02 -1.77
C LEU A 64 1.15 -15.32 -2.53
N LYS A 65 1.93 -16.36 -2.21
CA LYS A 65 1.79 -17.68 -2.84
C LYS A 65 0.37 -18.23 -2.67
N ARG A 66 -0.21 -18.11 -1.47
CA ARG A 66 -1.58 -18.55 -1.20
C ARG A 66 -2.60 -17.70 -1.97
N LEU A 67 -2.42 -16.38 -2.02
CA LEU A 67 -3.29 -15.47 -2.77
C LEU A 67 -3.24 -15.76 -4.27
N ALA A 68 -2.08 -16.06 -4.84
CA ALA A 68 -1.93 -16.48 -6.23
C ALA A 68 -2.72 -17.75 -6.54
N THR A 69 -2.66 -18.77 -5.65
CA THR A 69 -3.48 -19.97 -5.79
C THR A 69 -4.98 -19.68 -5.73
N VAL A 70 -5.42 -18.81 -4.82
CA VAL A 70 -6.83 -18.40 -4.75
C VAL A 70 -7.22 -17.63 -6.03
N LYS A 71 -6.37 -16.72 -6.50
CA LYS A 71 -6.60 -15.95 -7.72
C LYS A 71 -6.78 -16.86 -8.93
N HIS A 72 -5.92 -17.86 -9.09
CA HIS A 72 -6.03 -18.85 -10.14
C HIS A 72 -7.36 -19.62 -10.13
N ASN A 73 -7.86 -19.97 -8.94
CA ASN A 73 -9.10 -20.73 -8.80
C ASN A 73 -10.38 -19.90 -9.06
N TYR A 74 -10.35 -18.60 -8.76
CA TYR A 74 -11.55 -17.76 -8.74
C TYR A 74 -11.57 -16.65 -9.80
N ASP A 75 -10.42 -16.27 -10.35
CA ASP A 75 -10.31 -15.32 -11.47
C ASP A 75 -9.20 -15.77 -12.44
N PRO A 76 -9.40 -16.93 -13.12
CA PRO A 76 -8.42 -17.49 -14.04
C PRO A 76 -8.18 -16.60 -15.26
N ASP A 77 -9.19 -15.83 -15.68
CA ASP A 77 -9.14 -14.93 -16.84
C ASP A 77 -8.62 -13.52 -16.47
N HIS A 78 -8.24 -13.31 -15.20
CA HIS A 78 -7.67 -12.06 -14.72
C HIS A 78 -8.56 -10.82 -14.93
N ASN A 79 -9.87 -10.97 -14.76
CA ASN A 79 -10.84 -9.89 -14.93
C ASN A 79 -10.70 -8.78 -13.87
N PHE A 80 -10.00 -9.04 -12.75
CA PHE A 80 -9.77 -8.07 -11.67
C PHE A 80 -8.27 -7.94 -11.32
N GLY A 81 -7.53 -6.97 -11.87
CA GLY A 81 -6.06 -7.01 -11.85
C GLY A 81 -5.30 -5.88 -11.16
N GLU A 82 -4.46 -6.25 -10.16
CA GLU A 82 -3.17 -5.62 -9.80
C GLU A 82 -2.08 -6.65 -9.39
N LEU A 83 -2.43 -7.93 -9.20
CA LEU A 83 -1.50 -9.02 -8.81
C LEU A 83 -1.05 -9.82 -10.05
N PRO A 84 0.20 -10.31 -10.17
CA PRO A 84 0.60 -11.09 -11.33
C PRO A 84 -0.11 -12.46 -11.34
N PRO A 85 -0.39 -13.04 -12.52
CA PRO A 85 -0.82 -14.42 -12.61
C PRO A 85 0.24 -15.37 -12.02
N ALA A 86 -0.24 -16.50 -11.48
CA ALA A 86 0.55 -17.51 -10.79
C ALA A 86 1.59 -18.20 -11.69
#